data_AF-A0AAW5N2L5-F1
#
_entry.id   AF-A0AAW5N2L5-F1
#
_cell.length_a   1.000
_cell.length_b   1.000
_cell.length_c   1.000
_cell.angle_alpha   90.00
_cell.angle_beta   90.00
_cell.angle_gamma   90.00
#
_symmetry.space_group_name_H-M   'P 1'
#
loop_
_entity.id
_entity.type
_entity.pdbx_description
1 polymer ?
#
loop_
_entity_poly.entity_id
_entity_poly.type
_entity_poly.pdbx_seq_one_letter_code
_entity_poly.pdbx_strand_id
1 'polypeptide(L)'
;ATLFASPTHPYTQKLLNSEPSGDPVPLPEPASTLLDVEQLQVAFPIRKGILKRIVDHNVVVKNISFTLRAGETLGLVGESGSG
;
A
#
# COMPACT_ATOMS: atom_id res chain seq x y z
N ALA A 1 22.30 -18.53 12.46
CA ALA A 1 21.13 -19.19 11.85
C ALA A 1 20.17 -19.82 12.86
N THR A 2 20.48 -19.85 14.16
CA THR A 2 19.70 -20.57 15.19
C THR A 2 18.32 -19.98 15.50
N LEU A 3 18.14 -18.67 15.28
CA LEU A 3 16.88 -17.97 15.58
C LEU A 3 15.67 -18.52 14.82
N PHE A 4 15.83 -18.79 13.52
CA PHE A 4 14.76 -19.32 12.68
C PHE A 4 14.62 -20.83 12.77
N ALA A 5 15.73 -21.54 13.00
CA ALA A 5 15.74 -23.01 13.06
C ALA A 5 15.31 -23.58 14.42
N SER A 6 15.55 -22.85 15.52
CA SER A 6 15.25 -23.31 16.89
C SER A 6 15.03 -22.12 17.85
N PRO A 7 13.95 -21.33 17.67
CA PRO A 7 13.63 -20.21 18.55
C PRO A 7 13.27 -20.70 19.96
N THR A 8 13.96 -20.23 20.99
CA THR A 8 13.70 -20.64 22.40
C THR A 8 12.80 -19.66 23.15
N HIS A 9 12.80 -18.38 22.79
CA HIS A 9 12.03 -17.36 23.50
C HIS A 9 10.55 -17.40 23.07
N PRO A 10 9.58 -17.44 24.01
CA PRO A 10 8.15 -17.56 23.68
C PRO A 10 7.63 -16.48 22.74
N TYR A 11 8.10 -15.23 22.89
CA TYR A 11 7.70 -14.14 22.01
C TYR A 11 8.19 -14.33 20.57
N THR A 12 9.39 -14.85 20.37
CA THR A 12 9.94 -15.13 19.04
C THR A 12 9.16 -16.26 18.37
N GLN A 13 8.84 -17.32 19.10
CA GLN A 13 8.00 -18.40 18.61
C GLN A 13 6.61 -17.86 18.22
N LYS A 14 6.01 -17.01 19.06
CA LYS A 14 4.74 -16.36 18.75
C LYS A 14 4.80 -15.57 17.45
N LEU A 15 5.85 -14.75 17.24
CA LEU A 15 5.99 -13.95 16.03
C LEU A 15 6.18 -14.81 14.77
N LEU A 16 7.06 -15.82 14.84
CA LEU A 16 7.30 -16.73 13.71
C LEU A 16 6.03 -17.53 13.37
N ASN A 17 5.27 -17.96 14.37
CA ASN A 17 4.00 -18.66 14.17
C ASN A 17 2.84 -17.74 13.75
N SER A 18 3.05 -16.41 13.72
CA SER A 18 2.02 -15.45 13.26
C SER A 18 2.04 -15.26 11.75
N GLU A 19 2.95 -15.93 11.03
CA GLU A 19 2.98 -15.89 9.57
C GLU A 19 1.67 -16.50 9.02
N PRO A 20 0.87 -15.73 8.27
CA PRO A 20 -0.37 -16.24 7.70
C PRO A 20 -0.06 -17.39 6.75
N SER A 21 -0.74 -18.52 6.95
CA SER A 21 -0.60 -19.71 6.12
C SER A 21 -1.66 -19.72 5.02
N GLY A 22 -1.30 -20.21 3.83
CA GLY A 22 -2.22 -20.45 2.71
C GLY A 22 -2.04 -19.49 1.53
N ASP A 23 -2.70 -19.83 0.42
CA ASP A 23 -2.74 -19.01 -0.78
C ASP A 23 -3.94 -18.06 -0.78
N PRO A 24 -3.87 -16.92 -1.49
CA PRO A 24 -5.03 -16.05 -1.68
C PRO A 24 -6.21 -16.80 -2.29
N VAL A 25 -7.43 -16.52 -1.79
CA VAL A 25 -8.66 -17.05 -2.40
C VAL A 25 -8.80 -16.45 -3.80
N PRO A 26 -8.94 -17.28 -4.86
CA PRO A 26 -9.12 -16.76 -6.23
C PRO A 26 -10.39 -15.93 -6.37
N LEU A 27 -10.35 -14.95 -7.27
CA LEU A 27 -11.54 -14.17 -7.60
C LEU A 27 -12.55 -15.02 -8.37
N PRO A 28 -13.86 -14.84 -8.13
CA PRO A 28 -14.89 -15.49 -8.91
C PRO A 28 -14.92 -14.92 -10.34
N GLU A 29 -15.00 -15.79 -11.35
CA GLU A 29 -15.11 -15.37 -12.76
C GLU A 29 -16.58 -15.48 -13.25
N PRO A 30 -17.16 -14.43 -13.86
CA PRO A 30 -16.58 -13.10 -14.09
C PRO A 30 -16.72 -12.18 -12.86
N ALA A 31 -15.64 -11.53 -12.45
CA ALA A 31 -15.68 -10.46 -11.46
C ALA A 31 -15.92 -9.11 -12.14
N SER A 32 -16.96 -8.38 -11.72
CA SER A 32 -17.23 -7.04 -12.23
C SER A 32 -16.15 -6.04 -11.79
N THR A 33 -15.73 -5.16 -12.69
CA THR A 33 -14.88 -4.01 -12.32
C THR A 33 -15.70 -3.03 -11.48
N LEU A 34 -15.20 -2.69 -10.30
CA LEU A 34 -15.80 -1.70 -9.40
C LEU A 34 -15.12 -0.34 -9.52
N LEU A 35 -13.80 -0.32 -9.74
CA LEU A 35 -13.02 0.89 -9.92
C LEU A 35 -12.01 0.66 -11.03
N ASP A 36 -11.90 1.64 -11.92
CA ASP A 36 -10.86 1.71 -12.93
C ASP A 36 -10.19 3.08 -12.82
N VAL A 37 -8.89 3.07 -12.56
CA VAL A 37 -8.08 4.26 -12.34
C VAL A 37 -7.05 4.34 -13.44
N GLU A 38 -7.05 5.46 -14.15
CA GLU A 38 -6.09 5.74 -15.20
C GLU A 38 -5.27 6.99 -14.85
N GLN A 39 -3.95 6.85 -14.88
CA GLN A 39 -2.98 7.94 -14.82
C GLN A 39 -3.18 8.92 -13.65
N LEU A 40 -3.59 8.41 -12.49
CA LEU A 40 -3.87 9.20 -11.30
C LEU A 40 -2.62 10.00 -10.90
N GLN A 41 -2.81 11.31 -10.72
CA GLN A 41 -1.80 12.23 -10.21
C GLN A 41 -2.41 13.08 -9.11
N VAL A 42 -1.67 13.23 -8.00
CA VAL A 42 -2.08 14.06 -6.87
C VAL A 42 -0.89 14.92 -6.44
N ALA A 43 -1.12 16.22 -6.29
CA ALA A 43 -0.10 17.18 -5.88
C ALA A 43 -0.68 18.22 -4.91
N PHE A 44 0.12 18.63 -3.93
CA PHE A 44 -0.25 19.64 -2.94
C PHE A 44 0.59 20.92 -3.09
N PRO A 45 0.01 22.12 -2.96
CA PRO A 45 0.74 23.37 -3.16
C PRO A 45 1.71 23.65 -2.01
N ILE A 46 2.95 24.00 -2.37
CA ILE A 46 3.98 24.49 -1.46
C ILE A 46 3.84 26.01 -1.35
N ARG A 47 3.62 26.51 -0.13
CA ARG A 47 3.46 27.95 0.16
C ARG A 47 4.67 28.51 0.90
N LYS A 48 5.15 29.70 0.49
CA LYS A 48 6.30 30.40 1.13
C LYS A 48 6.04 31.89 1.35
N GLY A 49 6.80 32.48 2.27
CA GLY A 49 6.78 33.91 2.61
C GLY A 49 5.64 34.33 3.54
N ILE A 50 5.69 35.59 4.01
CA ILE A 50 4.71 36.16 4.96
C ILE A 50 3.29 36.19 4.34
N LEU A 51 3.21 36.36 3.02
CA LEU A 51 1.94 36.38 2.27
C LEU A 51 1.47 34.98 1.83
N LYS A 52 2.14 33.88 2.23
CA LYS A 52 1.81 32.49 1.85
C LYS A 52 1.60 32.27 0.33
N ARG A 53 2.51 32.86 -0.46
CA ARG A 53 2.77 32.64 -1.90
C ARG A 53 2.74 31.16 -2.29
N ILE A 54 1.87 30.66 -3.18
CA ILE A 54 2.11 29.34 -3.81
C ILE A 54 3.33 29.49 -4.73
N VAL A 55 4.35 28.66 -4.54
CA VAL A 55 5.61 28.73 -5.29
C VAL A 55 5.92 27.45 -6.05
N ASP A 56 5.31 26.32 -5.66
CA ASP A 56 5.56 25.02 -6.26
C ASP A 56 4.44 24.04 -5.84
N HIS A 57 4.46 22.80 -6.35
CA HIS A 57 3.59 21.70 -5.94
C HIS A 57 4.40 20.45 -5.62
N ASN A 58 4.17 19.88 -4.45
CA ASN A 58 4.71 18.57 -4.09
C ASN A 58 3.83 17.47 -4.69
N VAL A 59 4.32 16.79 -5.72
CA VAL A 59 3.62 15.66 -6.34
C VAL A 59 3.79 14.42 -5.46
N VAL A 60 2.70 13.95 -4.88
CA VAL A 60 2.67 12.80 -3.97
C VAL A 60 2.25 11.51 -4.67
N VAL A 61 1.39 11.58 -5.69
CA VAL A 61 1.02 10.43 -6.51
C VAL A 61 1.38 10.72 -7.95
N LYS A 62 2.14 9.82 -8.58
CA LYS A 62 2.65 9.99 -9.94
C LYS A 62 2.18 8.88 -10.87
N ASN A 63 1.21 9.22 -11.71
CA ASN A 63 0.80 8.44 -12.88
C ASN A 63 0.50 6.98 -12.54
N ILE A 64 -0.38 6.75 -11.57
CA ILE A 64 -0.78 5.41 -11.14
C ILE A 64 -2.03 4.98 -11.93
N SER A 65 -1.99 3.79 -12.50
CA SER A 65 -3.16 3.14 -13.10
C SER A 65 -3.39 1.77 -12.47
N PHE A 66 -4.63 1.45 -12.12
CA PHE A 66 -5.02 0.14 -11.60
C PHE A 66 -6.53 -0.07 -11.72
N THR A 67 -6.94 -1.33 -11.64
CA THR A 67 -8.35 -1.73 -11.62
C THR A 67 -8.61 -2.48 -10.32
N LEU A 68 -9.80 -2.31 -9.73
CA LEU A 68 -10.28 -3.08 -8.58
C LEU A 68 -11.58 -3.77 -8.95
N ARG A 69 -11.62 -5.10 -8.83
CA ARG A 69 -12.78 -5.93 -9.12
C ARG A 69 -13.56 -6.30 -7.87
N ALA A 70 -14.81 -6.74 -8.05
CA ALA A 70 -15.63 -7.24 -6.96
C ALA A 70 -14.99 -8.48 -6.30
N GLY A 71 -14.82 -8.43 -4.98
CA GLY A 71 -14.15 -9.49 -4.20
C GLY A 71 -12.63 -9.37 -4.13
N GLU A 72 -12.02 -8.42 -4.84
CA GLU A 72 -10.58 -8.17 -4.83
C GLU A 72 -10.16 -7.34 -3.61
N THR A 73 -9.03 -7.73 -3.01
CA THR A 73 -8.37 -6.95 -1.97
C THR A 73 -7.10 -6.35 -2.55
N LEU A 74 -7.06 -5.03 -2.67
CA LEU A 74 -5.87 -4.29 -3.10
C LEU A 74 -5.11 -3.79 -1.87
N GLY A 75 -3.89 -4.31 -1.67
CA GLY A 75 -2.97 -3.81 -0.65
C GLY A 75 -2.12 -2.66 -1.18
N LEU A 76 -2.18 -1.50 -0.52
CA LEU A 76 -1.29 -0.38 -0.78
C LEU A 76 -0.23 -0.33 0.31
N VAL A 77 1.04 -0.40 -0.07
CA VAL A 77 2.17 -0.42 0.86
C VAL A 77 3.18 0.65 0.46
N GLY A 78 3.61 1.44 1.43
CA GLY A 78 4.56 2.53 1.20
C GLY A 78 5.15 3.05 2.50
N GLU A 79 6.28 3.73 2.40
CA GLU A 79 6.87 4.46 3.51
C GLU A 79 5.95 5.63 3.95
N SER A 80 6.11 6.08 5.19
CA SER A 80 5.48 7.30 5.70
C SER A 80 5.69 8.47 4.72
N GLY A 81 4.58 9.02 4.21
CA GLY A 81 4.60 10.18 3.32
C GLY A 81 4.87 9.87 1.83
N SER A 82 4.86 8.61 1.42
CA SER A 82 5.08 8.21 0.03
C SER A 82 3.96 8.62 -0.95
N GLY A 83 2.76 8.90 -0.44
CA GLY A 83 1.59 9.24 -1.25
C GLY A 83 0.63 8.08 -1.32
#